data_AF-A0A5M3Z6Q9-F1
#
_entry.id   AF-A0A5M3Z6Q9-F1
#
_cell.length_a   1.000
_cell.length_b   1.000
_cell.length_c   1.000
_cell.angle_alpha   90.00
_cell.angle_beta   90.00
_cell.angle_gamma   90.00
#
_symmetry.space_group_name_H-M   'P 1'
#
loop_
_entity.id
_entity.type
_entity.pdbx_description
1 polymer ?
#
loop_
_entity_poly.entity_id
_entity_poly.type
_entity_poly.pdbx_seq_one_letter_code
_entity_poly.pdbx_strand_id
1 'polypeptide(L)'
;MFSSIPYAAFRASLSVEKLVANEEILIIGGSETSASLLSGVTYLLLKNEDAYHKLVAEVCSNFESEDEVTLISVNRLAYMLVCLDEALRMYPPIANGFPGLPRKREPKSLVNLSQEIHIVSVHQWALYRRGEYFTNPDTYHPERFFEDPKFADDCRDALQTFTAALENDLGLAYSEMRLILAKTIFNFDMKLAKDAHDRSICI
;
A
#
# COMPACT_ATOMS: atom_id res chain seq x y z
N MET A 1 -1.47 -33.75 3.38
CA MET A 1 -1.00 -34.47 4.58
C MET A 1 -0.32 -33.46 5.50
N PHE A 2 -1.11 -32.56 6.10
CA PHE A 2 -0.59 -31.62 7.11
C PHE A 2 -0.66 -32.34 8.45
N SER A 3 0.49 -32.83 8.93
CA SER A 3 0.59 -33.35 10.29
C SER A 3 0.33 -32.21 11.25
N SER A 4 -0.75 -32.32 12.02
CA SER A 4 -1.09 -31.48 13.15
C SER A 4 0.08 -31.45 14.14
N ILE A 5 0.81 -30.34 14.14
CA ILE A 5 1.78 -30.04 15.19
C ILE A 5 0.98 -30.08 16.52
N PRO A 6 1.35 -30.94 17.49
CA PRO A 6 0.62 -31.02 18.75
C PRO A 6 0.60 -29.63 19.40
N TYR A 7 -0.57 -29.19 19.88
CA TYR A 7 -0.75 -27.88 20.53
C TYR A 7 0.25 -27.62 21.67
N ALA A 8 0.75 -28.68 22.31
CA ALA A 8 1.82 -28.62 23.32
C ALA A 8 3.19 -28.22 22.75
N ALA A 9 3.52 -28.65 21.52
CA ALA A 9 4.75 -28.27 20.83
C ALA A 9 4.71 -26.81 20.34
N PHE A 10 3.52 -26.29 20.01
CA PHE A 10 3.32 -24.87 19.70
C PHE A 10 3.62 -23.97 20.92
N ARG A 11 3.07 -24.31 22.10
CA ARG A 11 3.35 -23.54 23.35
C ARG A 11 4.81 -23.61 23.79
N ALA A 12 5.50 -24.72 23.53
CA ALA A 12 6.92 -24.86 23.87
C ALA A 12 7.84 -24.02 22.94
N SER A 13 7.34 -23.52 21.80
CA SER A 13 8.13 -22.82 20.79
C SER A 13 8.11 -21.29 20.88
N LEU A 14 7.19 -20.73 21.67
CA LEU A 14 6.87 -19.30 21.73
C LEU A 14 7.29 -18.72 23.09
N SER A 15 8.58 -18.43 23.25
CA SER A 15 9.09 -17.78 24.47
C SER A 15 8.58 -16.35 24.60
N VAL A 16 8.66 -15.76 25.79
CA VAL A 16 8.26 -14.36 26.01
C VAL A 16 9.06 -13.42 25.11
N GLU A 17 10.33 -13.68 24.90
CA GLU A 17 11.18 -12.89 24.01
C GLU A 17 10.69 -12.95 22.55
N LYS A 18 10.25 -14.12 22.09
CA LYS A 18 9.66 -14.28 20.75
C LYS A 18 8.29 -13.61 20.65
N LEU A 19 7.51 -13.63 21.72
CA LEU A 19 6.22 -12.92 21.77
C LEU A 19 6.43 -11.41 21.62
N VAL A 20 7.36 -10.84 22.39
CA VAL A 20 7.72 -9.41 22.31
C VAL A 20 8.25 -9.06 20.92
N ALA A 21 9.15 -9.86 20.35
CA ALA A 21 9.67 -9.61 19.00
C ALA A 21 8.57 -9.69 17.92
N ASN A 22 7.62 -10.61 18.04
CA ASN A 22 6.50 -10.70 17.11
C ASN A 22 5.50 -9.54 17.27
N GLU A 23 5.27 -9.08 18.50
CA GLU A 23 4.44 -7.92 18.80
C GLU A 23 4.96 -6.67 18.09
N GLU A 24 6.27 -6.39 18.19
CA GLU A 24 6.89 -5.24 17.53
C GLU A 24 6.65 -5.27 16.01
N ILE A 25 6.80 -6.42 15.36
CA ILE A 25 6.57 -6.59 13.92
C ILE A 25 5.11 -6.30 13.56
N LEU A 26 4.16 -6.80 14.36
CA LEU A 26 2.73 -6.59 14.10
C LEU A 26 2.30 -5.14 14.31
N ILE A 27 2.77 -4.50 15.39
CA ILE A 27 2.44 -3.10 15.70
C ILE A 27 3.01 -2.19 14.62
N ILE A 28 4.30 -2.30 14.32
CA ILE A 28 4.95 -1.43 13.32
C ILE A 28 4.40 -1.74 11.93
N GLY A 29 4.28 -3.03 11.58
CA GLY A 29 3.82 -3.48 10.28
C GLY A 29 2.39 -3.06 9.96
N GLY A 30 1.49 -3.06 10.95
CA GLY A 30 0.08 -2.69 10.75
C GLY A 30 -0.22 -1.20 10.91
N SER A 31 0.40 -0.52 11.87
CA SER A 31 0.05 0.87 12.21
C SER A 31 0.83 1.89 11.37
N GLU A 32 2.15 1.80 11.36
CA GLU A 32 3.02 2.82 10.74
C GLU A 32 2.87 2.84 9.21
N THR A 33 2.74 1.65 8.58
CA THR A 33 2.58 1.52 7.13
C THR A 33 1.25 2.13 6.65
N SER A 34 0.16 1.82 7.35
CA SER A 34 -1.19 2.33 7.07
C SER A 34 -1.26 3.84 7.29
N ALA A 35 -0.73 4.34 8.41
CA ALA A 35 -0.68 5.77 8.70
C ALA A 35 0.16 6.54 7.67
N SER A 36 1.29 5.98 7.25
CA SER A 36 2.13 6.56 6.19
C SER A 36 1.39 6.64 4.87
N LEU A 37 0.69 5.58 4.46
CA LEU A 37 -0.09 5.60 3.22
C LEU A 37 -1.25 6.60 3.31
N LEU A 38 -2.00 6.60 4.41
CA LEU A 38 -3.12 7.52 4.64
C LEU A 38 -2.67 8.99 4.58
N SER A 39 -1.49 9.29 5.12
CA SER A 39 -0.87 10.61 5.01
C SER A 39 -0.50 10.94 3.57
N GLY A 40 0.14 10.00 2.86
CA GLY A 40 0.54 10.14 1.46
C GLY A 40 -0.65 10.35 0.52
N VAL A 41 -1.68 9.50 0.60
CA VAL A 41 -2.88 9.60 -0.24
C VAL A 41 -3.63 10.91 0.03
N THR A 42 -3.73 11.35 1.29
CA THR A 42 -4.36 12.63 1.64
C THR A 42 -3.62 13.78 0.98
N TYR A 43 -2.28 13.83 1.08
CA TYR A 43 -1.48 14.85 0.42
C TYR A 43 -1.63 14.82 -1.12
N LEU A 44 -1.58 13.64 -1.73
CA LEU A 44 -1.70 13.46 -3.19
C LEU A 44 -3.08 13.88 -3.71
N LEU A 45 -4.15 13.54 -2.99
CA LEU A 45 -5.51 13.96 -3.30
C LEU A 45 -5.64 15.48 -3.19
N LEU A 46 -5.18 16.10 -2.10
CA LEU A 46 -5.32 17.54 -1.94
C LEU A 46 -4.45 18.35 -2.92
N LYS A 47 -3.40 17.74 -3.48
CA LYS A 47 -2.60 18.30 -4.60
C LYS A 47 -3.29 18.13 -5.96
N ASN A 48 -4.22 17.18 -6.08
CA ASN A 48 -5.00 16.89 -7.29
C ASN A 48 -6.51 17.10 -7.01
N GLU A 49 -6.96 18.35 -7.14
CA GLU A 49 -8.33 18.75 -6.83
C GLU A 49 -9.39 17.93 -7.59
N ASP A 50 -9.12 17.55 -8.84
CA ASP A 50 -10.04 16.73 -9.65
C ASP A 50 -10.25 15.34 -9.02
N ALA A 51 -9.17 14.67 -8.62
CA ALA A 51 -9.24 13.36 -7.97
C ALA A 51 -9.91 13.47 -6.59
N TYR A 52 -9.58 14.51 -5.82
CA TYR A 52 -10.21 14.77 -4.53
C TYR A 52 -11.73 14.95 -4.65
N HIS A 53 -12.19 15.79 -5.57
CA HIS A 53 -13.63 16.02 -5.78
C HIS A 53 -14.36 14.76 -6.26
N LYS A 54 -13.75 13.94 -7.11
CA LYS A 54 -14.33 12.64 -7.51
C LYS A 54 -14.48 11.70 -6.31
N LEU A 55 -13.47 11.63 -5.44
CA LEU A 55 -13.53 10.82 -4.22
C LEU A 55 -14.59 11.33 -3.25
N VAL A 56 -14.66 12.65 -3.02
CA VAL A 56 -15.71 13.27 -2.20
C VAL A 56 -17.08 12.93 -2.75
N ALA A 57 -17.28 13.07 -4.07
CA ALA A 57 -18.55 12.73 -4.71
C ALA A 57 -18.90 11.24 -4.54
N GLU A 58 -17.93 10.33 -4.69
CA GLU A 58 -18.15 8.90 -4.44
C GLU A 58 -18.59 8.64 -3.00
N VAL A 59 -17.88 9.18 -2.01
CA VAL A 59 -18.20 8.98 -0.59
C VAL A 59 -19.56 9.58 -0.24
N CYS A 60 -19.80 10.85 -0.53
CA CYS A 60 -21.02 11.55 -0.14
C CYS A 60 -22.27 11.08 -0.90
N SER A 61 -22.13 10.45 -2.08
CA SER A 61 -23.27 9.85 -2.80
C SER A 61 -23.64 8.46 -2.30
N ASN A 62 -22.73 7.77 -1.59
CA ASN A 62 -22.95 6.41 -1.11
C ASN A 62 -23.48 6.36 0.33
N PHE A 63 -23.27 7.39 1.15
CA PHE A 63 -23.63 7.39 2.57
C PHE A 63 -24.47 8.62 2.93
N GLU A 64 -25.53 8.41 3.69
CA GLU A 64 -26.40 9.49 4.20
C GLU A 64 -25.98 9.94 5.62
N SER A 65 -25.31 9.07 6.37
CA SER A 65 -24.83 9.35 7.72
C SER A 65 -23.49 8.68 8.01
N GLU A 66 -22.76 9.18 9.01
CA GLU A 66 -21.46 8.63 9.39
C GLU A 66 -21.57 7.17 9.86
N ASP A 67 -22.68 6.77 10.48
CA ASP A 67 -22.92 5.42 11.00
C ASP A 67 -23.00 4.37 9.88
N GLU A 68 -23.35 4.79 8.66
CA GLU A 68 -23.33 3.92 7.48
C GLU A 68 -21.92 3.64 6.97
N VAL A 69 -20.92 4.44 7.36
CA VAL A 69 -19.52 4.28 6.99
C VAL A 69 -18.88 3.23 7.89
N THR A 70 -18.93 1.98 7.46
CA THR A 70 -18.49 0.78 8.19
C THR A 70 -17.40 0.04 7.42
N LEU A 71 -16.65 -0.83 8.11
CA LEU A 71 -15.59 -1.65 7.51
C LEU A 71 -16.07 -2.47 6.29
N ILE A 72 -17.36 -2.85 6.27
CA ILE A 72 -17.95 -3.63 5.16
C ILE A 72 -18.42 -2.69 4.05
N SER A 73 -19.17 -1.63 4.40
CA SER A 73 -19.82 -0.76 3.41
C SER A 73 -18.84 0.06 2.58
N VAL A 74 -17.65 0.39 3.11
CA VAL A 74 -16.60 1.09 2.34
C VAL A 74 -16.01 0.25 1.19
N ASN A 75 -16.25 -1.06 1.16
CA ASN A 75 -15.73 -1.91 0.08
C ASN A 75 -16.39 -1.66 -1.29
N ARG A 76 -17.51 -0.93 -1.32
CA ARG A 76 -18.17 -0.52 -2.58
C ARG A 76 -17.54 0.71 -3.24
N LEU A 77 -16.64 1.41 -2.55
CA LEU A 77 -15.99 2.63 -3.03
C LEU A 77 -14.84 2.28 -3.97
N ALA A 78 -15.17 2.09 -5.25
CA ALA A 78 -14.22 1.66 -6.27
C ALA A 78 -13.18 2.74 -6.58
N TYR A 79 -13.58 4.01 -6.60
CA TYR A 79 -12.67 5.13 -6.82
C TYR A 79 -11.70 5.31 -5.65
N MET A 80 -12.16 5.09 -4.41
CA MET A 80 -11.28 5.05 -3.25
C MET A 80 -10.21 3.96 -3.35
N LEU A 81 -10.55 2.77 -3.85
CA LEU A 81 -9.57 1.69 -4.02
C LEU A 81 -8.43 2.13 -4.93
N VAL A 82 -8.74 2.65 -6.12
CA VAL A 82 -7.72 3.05 -7.08
C VAL A 82 -6.90 4.26 -6.62
N CYS A 83 -7.49 5.13 -5.78
CA CYS A 83 -6.75 6.21 -5.12
C CYS A 83 -5.67 5.64 -4.20
N LEU A 84 -6.01 4.61 -3.41
CA LEU A 84 -5.04 3.94 -2.54
C LEU A 84 -3.97 3.20 -3.35
N ASP A 85 -4.34 2.52 -4.44
CA ASP A 85 -3.39 1.81 -5.31
C ASP A 85 -2.39 2.76 -5.98
N GLU A 86 -2.87 3.90 -6.52
CA GLU A 86 -1.99 4.90 -7.10
C GLU A 86 -1.14 5.62 -6.02
N ALA A 87 -1.68 5.81 -4.81
CA ALA A 87 -0.91 6.37 -3.71
C ALA A 87 0.21 5.42 -3.27
N LEU A 88 -0.04 4.11 -3.21
CA LEU A 88 0.99 3.11 -2.94
C LEU A 88 2.09 3.10 -4.01
N ARG A 89 1.75 3.36 -5.28
CA ARG A 89 2.73 3.50 -6.37
C ARG A 89 3.59 4.75 -6.19
N MET A 90 2.98 5.90 -5.87
CA MET A 90 3.68 7.18 -5.80
C MET A 90 4.43 7.43 -4.49
N TYR A 91 3.87 6.93 -3.40
CA TYR A 91 4.32 7.09 -2.03
C TYR A 91 4.28 5.72 -1.31
N PRO A 92 5.11 4.75 -1.72
CA PRO A 92 5.16 3.46 -1.06
C PRO A 92 5.70 3.63 0.36
N PRO A 93 4.98 3.17 1.41
CA PRO A 93 5.50 3.19 2.78
C PRO A 93 6.84 2.46 2.95
N ILE A 94 7.14 1.50 2.05
CA ILE A 94 8.38 0.72 2.05
C ILE A 94 9.14 0.93 0.74
N ALA A 95 9.84 2.05 0.61
CA ALA A 95 10.49 2.45 -0.66
C ALA A 95 11.56 1.47 -1.20
N ASN A 96 12.25 0.74 -0.33
CA ASN A 96 13.40 -0.11 -0.66
C ASN A 96 13.05 -1.60 -0.84
N GLY A 97 11.78 -1.97 -0.67
CA GLY A 97 11.34 -3.36 -0.59
C GLY A 97 11.92 -4.09 0.63
N PHE A 98 11.45 -5.33 0.86
CA PHE A 98 12.00 -6.16 1.92
C PHE A 98 13.26 -6.90 1.43
N PRO A 99 14.36 -6.89 2.22
CA PRO A 99 15.54 -7.69 1.91
C PRO A 99 15.20 -9.18 1.96
N GLY A 100 15.37 -9.87 0.83
CA GLY A 100 15.18 -11.31 0.70
C GLY A 100 16.48 -12.03 0.40
N LEU A 101 16.59 -13.28 0.87
CA LEU A 101 17.60 -14.19 0.34
C LEU A 101 17.10 -14.72 -1.00
N PRO A 102 17.92 -14.70 -2.07
CA PRO A 102 17.56 -15.33 -3.32
C PRO A 102 17.29 -16.80 -3.06
N ARG A 103 16.11 -17.29 -3.45
CA ARG A 103 15.80 -18.72 -3.39
C ARG A 103 16.85 -19.44 -4.25
N LYS A 104 17.56 -20.41 -3.67
CA LYS A 104 18.57 -21.20 -4.38
C LYS A 104 17.95 -21.74 -5.66
N ARG A 105 18.44 -21.26 -6.81
CA ARG A 105 18.01 -21.57 -8.18
C ARG A 105 16.69 -20.95 -8.60
N GLU A 106 16.73 -19.68 -9.01
CA GLU A 106 15.79 -19.17 -10.01
C GLU A 106 16.55 -18.87 -11.31
N PRO A 107 16.15 -19.46 -12.46
CA PRO A 107 16.87 -19.34 -13.74
C PRO A 107 16.75 -17.95 -14.39
N LYS A 108 16.21 -16.95 -13.69
CA LYS A 108 15.91 -15.61 -14.22
C LYS A 108 16.73 -14.48 -13.60
N SER A 109 17.69 -14.76 -12.70
CA SER A 109 18.59 -13.68 -12.25
C SER A 109 19.57 -13.33 -13.36
N LEU A 110 19.55 -12.06 -13.80
CA LEU A 110 20.52 -11.52 -14.78
C LEU A 110 21.96 -11.50 -14.25
N VAL A 111 22.11 -11.70 -12.93
CA VAL A 111 23.39 -11.77 -12.23
C VAL A 111 23.62 -13.22 -11.78
N ASN A 112 24.82 -13.74 -12.03
CA ASN A 112 25.25 -15.01 -11.45
C ASN A 112 25.51 -14.79 -9.95
N LEU A 113 24.45 -14.95 -9.16
CA LEU A 113 24.55 -14.94 -7.70
C LEU A 113 25.28 -16.22 -7.30
N SER A 114 26.60 -16.12 -7.12
CA SER A 114 27.44 -17.21 -6.64
C SER A 114 26.96 -17.65 -5.24
N GLN A 115 27.52 -18.74 -4.71
CA GLN A 115 27.09 -19.33 -3.43
C GLN A 115 27.33 -18.45 -2.19
N GLU A 116 27.79 -17.21 -2.36
CA GLU A 116 27.91 -16.23 -1.29
C GLU A 116 26.54 -15.61 -1.00
N ILE A 117 26.23 -15.45 0.28
CA ILE A 117 24.92 -14.99 0.74
C ILE A 117 24.76 -13.52 0.34
N HIS A 118 24.03 -13.28 -0.73
CA HIS A 118 23.62 -11.94 -1.14
C HIS A 118 22.20 -11.67 -0.63
N ILE A 119 22.02 -10.57 0.11
CA ILE A 119 20.70 -10.02 0.38
C ILE A 119 20.30 -9.19 -0.83
N VAL A 120 19.14 -9.47 -1.41
CA VAL A 120 18.63 -8.77 -2.59
C VAL A 120 17.29 -8.13 -2.23
N SER A 121 17.09 -6.88 -2.62
CA SER A 121 15.79 -6.22 -2.57
C SER A 121 15.53 -5.49 -3.89
N VAL A 122 14.25 -5.24 -4.16
CA VAL A 122 13.81 -4.42 -5.29
C VAL A 122 13.44 -3.05 -4.75
N HIS A 123 14.08 -2.00 -5.25
CA HIS A 123 13.78 -0.64 -4.86
C HIS A 123 12.45 -0.20 -5.49
N GLN A 124 11.36 -0.37 -4.73
CA GLN A 124 9.99 -0.09 -5.14
C GLN A 124 9.82 1.34 -5.68
N TRP A 125 10.23 2.35 -4.91
CA TRP A 125 10.06 3.76 -5.31
C TRP A 125 10.74 4.07 -6.66
N ALA A 126 11.95 3.56 -6.88
CA ALA A 126 12.65 3.76 -8.14
C ALA A 126 11.95 3.02 -9.29
N LEU A 127 11.54 1.77 -9.08
CA LEU A 127 10.83 0.96 -10.08
C LEU A 127 9.52 1.61 -10.52
N TYR A 128 8.73 2.09 -9.56
CA TYR A 128 7.41 2.68 -9.78
C TYR A 128 7.46 4.02 -10.52
N ARG A 129 8.64 4.65 -10.58
CA ARG A 129 8.89 5.91 -11.26
C ARG A 129 9.54 5.77 -12.64
N ARG A 130 9.78 4.54 -13.11
CA ARG A 130 10.38 4.35 -14.44
C ARG A 130 9.32 4.48 -15.52
N GLY A 131 9.56 5.39 -16.46
CA GLY A 131 8.73 5.57 -17.66
C GLY A 131 8.67 4.34 -18.58
N GLU A 132 9.57 3.37 -18.40
CA GLU A 132 9.53 2.07 -19.09
C GLU A 132 8.37 1.19 -18.61
N TYR A 133 7.91 1.37 -17.36
CA TYR A 133 6.84 0.57 -16.76
C TYR A 133 5.55 1.36 -16.53
N PHE A 134 5.64 2.68 -16.33
CA PHE A 134 4.48 3.50 -15.99
C PHE A 134 4.46 4.78 -16.83
N THR A 135 3.33 5.04 -17.47
CA THR A 135 3.06 6.25 -18.25
C THR A 135 2.83 7.44 -17.32
N ASN A 136 3.51 8.56 -17.54
CA ASN A 136 3.53 9.71 -16.62
C ASN A 136 3.78 9.25 -15.17
N PRO A 137 4.96 8.67 -14.88
CA PRO A 137 5.22 7.99 -13.62
C PRO A 137 5.25 8.94 -12.42
N ASP A 138 5.57 10.21 -12.63
CA ASP A 138 5.76 11.18 -11.56
C ASP A 138 4.50 11.95 -11.17
N THR A 139 3.36 11.68 -11.83
CA THR A 139 2.08 12.34 -11.57
C THR A 139 1.04 11.38 -11.02
N TYR A 140 0.13 11.91 -10.20
CA TYR A 140 -0.92 11.15 -9.52
C TYR A 140 -2.15 10.98 -10.39
N HIS A 141 -2.38 9.75 -10.85
CA HIS A 141 -3.51 9.38 -11.71
C HIS A 141 -4.22 8.13 -11.19
N PRO A 142 -5.21 8.24 -10.28
CA PRO A 142 -6.03 7.11 -9.87
C PRO A 142 -6.67 6.36 -11.05
N GLU A 143 -6.98 7.08 -12.14
CA GLU A 143 -7.54 6.54 -13.37
C GLU A 143 -6.65 5.48 -14.05
N ARG A 144 -5.37 5.39 -13.67
CA ARG A 144 -4.44 4.34 -14.10
C ARG A 144 -4.98 2.93 -13.86
N PHE A 145 -5.75 2.77 -12.79
CA PHE A 145 -6.37 1.49 -12.41
C PHE A 145 -7.84 1.38 -12.84
N PHE A 146 -8.34 2.30 -13.68
CA PHE A 146 -9.69 2.30 -14.26
C PHE A 146 -9.68 2.18 -15.78
N GLU A 147 -9.20 1.06 -16.33
CA GLU A 147 -9.28 0.70 -17.77
C GLU A 147 -9.07 1.86 -18.78
N ASP A 148 -8.32 2.90 -18.40
CA ASP A 148 -8.16 4.11 -19.19
C ASP A 148 -7.13 3.80 -20.29
N PRO A 149 -7.48 3.99 -21.58
CA PRO A 149 -6.58 3.71 -22.68
C PRO A 149 -5.22 4.41 -22.56
N LYS A 150 -5.14 5.55 -21.86
CA LYS A 150 -3.90 6.29 -21.62
C LYS A 150 -2.86 5.47 -20.85
N PHE A 151 -3.29 4.54 -20.00
CA PHE A 151 -2.44 3.74 -19.11
C PHE A 151 -2.48 2.25 -19.47
N ALA A 152 -2.97 1.90 -20.66
CA ALA A 152 -3.13 0.51 -21.09
C ALA A 152 -1.79 -0.25 -21.18
N ASP A 153 -0.70 0.46 -21.51
CA ASP A 153 0.64 -0.11 -21.65
C ASP A 153 1.42 -0.16 -20.33
N ASP A 154 0.82 0.25 -19.20
CA ASP A 154 1.48 0.21 -17.91
C ASP A 154 1.68 -1.23 -17.42
N CYS A 155 2.91 -1.52 -16.97
CA CYS A 155 3.27 -2.80 -16.37
C CYS A 155 2.80 -2.84 -14.90
N ARG A 156 1.50 -3.06 -14.70
CA ARG A 156 0.89 -3.13 -13.35
C ARG A 156 1.46 -4.24 -12.49
N ASP A 157 1.94 -5.33 -13.08
CA ASP A 157 2.61 -6.43 -12.36
C ASP A 157 3.91 -5.98 -11.67
N ALA A 158 4.52 -4.87 -12.11
CA ALA A 158 5.67 -4.28 -11.44
C ALA A 158 5.32 -3.70 -10.07
N LEU A 159 4.05 -3.35 -9.82
CA LEU A 159 3.55 -2.85 -8.54
C LEU A 159 3.37 -4.00 -7.55
N GLN A 160 4.39 -4.23 -6.73
CA GLN A 160 4.43 -5.27 -5.70
C GLN A 160 4.43 -4.63 -4.32
N THR A 161 3.34 -3.96 -3.98
CA THR A 161 3.18 -3.16 -2.76
C THR A 161 3.19 -4.02 -1.50
N PHE A 162 2.68 -5.25 -1.61
CA PHE A 162 2.73 -6.27 -0.59
C PHE A 162 3.54 -7.45 -1.11
N THR A 163 4.39 -8.02 -0.26
CA THR A 163 5.10 -9.26 -0.62
C THR A 163 4.16 -10.44 -0.48
N ALA A 164 4.40 -11.54 -1.21
CA ALA A 164 3.61 -12.77 -1.14
C ALA A 164 3.43 -13.34 0.30
N ALA A 165 4.30 -12.95 1.24
CA ALA A 165 4.20 -13.34 2.66
C ALA A 165 3.12 -12.57 3.46
N LEU A 166 2.66 -11.43 2.94
CA LEU A 166 1.71 -10.51 3.59
C LEU A 166 0.33 -10.50 2.90
N GLU A 167 0.10 -11.35 1.89
CA GLU A 167 -1.15 -11.39 1.11
C GLU A 167 -2.39 -11.66 1.97
N ASN A 168 -2.26 -12.39 3.08
CA ASN A 168 -3.38 -12.67 3.98
C ASN A 168 -3.80 -11.45 4.84
N ASP A 169 -2.90 -10.49 5.06
CA ASP A 169 -3.18 -9.27 5.84
C ASP A 169 -3.72 -8.12 4.98
N LEU A 170 -3.67 -8.30 3.65
CA LEU A 170 -4.06 -7.31 2.64
C LEU A 170 -5.51 -6.85 2.81
N GLY A 171 -6.43 -7.80 2.99
CA GLY A 171 -7.86 -7.50 3.04
C GLY A 171 -8.24 -6.63 4.23
N LEU A 172 -7.60 -6.85 5.39
CA LEU A 172 -7.85 -6.07 6.59
C LEU A 172 -7.25 -4.66 6.46
N ALA A 173 -6.00 -4.56 6.01
CA ALA A 173 -5.32 -3.28 5.84
C ALA A 173 -6.09 -2.36 4.87
N TYR A 174 -6.51 -2.87 3.71
CA TYR A 174 -7.32 -2.07 2.77
C TYR A 174 -8.67 -1.66 3.36
N SER A 175 -9.33 -2.56 4.08
CA SER A 175 -10.63 -2.24 4.70
C SER A 175 -10.49 -1.15 5.77
N GLU A 176 -9.45 -1.23 6.61
CA GLU A 176 -9.14 -0.24 7.65
C GLU A 176 -8.77 1.11 7.03
N MET A 177 -7.86 1.14 6.07
CA MET A 177 -7.46 2.39 5.39
C MET A 177 -8.63 3.04 4.66
N ARG A 178 -9.48 2.25 3.98
CA ARG A 178 -10.72 2.77 3.37
C ARG A 178 -11.67 3.33 4.41
N LEU A 179 -11.85 2.65 5.54
CA LEU A 179 -12.72 3.12 6.60
C LEU A 179 -12.27 4.47 7.15
N ILE A 180 -10.98 4.59 7.48
CA ILE A 180 -10.40 5.83 8.00
C ILE A 180 -10.55 6.94 6.96
N LEU A 181 -10.11 6.71 5.72
CA LEU A 181 -10.18 7.72 4.66
C LEU A 181 -11.62 8.14 4.36
N ALA A 182 -12.55 7.19 4.26
CA ALA A 182 -13.97 7.48 4.03
C ALA A 182 -14.56 8.34 5.15
N LYS A 183 -14.30 8.00 6.42
CA LYS A 183 -14.77 8.80 7.55
C LYS A 183 -14.15 10.20 7.57
N THR A 184 -12.88 10.33 7.22
CA THR A 184 -12.24 11.64 7.09
C THR A 184 -12.89 12.47 5.99
N ILE A 185 -13.08 11.91 4.80
CA ILE A 185 -13.70 12.60 3.66
C ILE A 185 -15.17 12.95 3.94
N PHE A 186 -15.91 12.06 4.60
CA PHE A 186 -17.32 12.28 4.92
C PHE A 186 -17.52 13.43 5.91
N ASN A 187 -16.61 13.59 6.88
CA ASN A 187 -16.77 14.55 7.97
C ASN A 187 -16.04 15.89 7.76
N PHE A 188 -15.06 15.97 6.85
CA PHE A 188 -14.20 17.15 6.72
C PHE A 188 -14.04 17.60 5.25
N ASP A 189 -14.24 18.90 5.00
CA ASP A 189 -13.74 19.56 3.79
C ASP A 189 -12.28 19.95 3.99
N MET A 190 -11.37 19.17 3.40
CA MET A 190 -9.93 19.34 3.53
C MET A 190 -9.35 20.19 2.40
N LYS A 191 -8.35 21.03 2.74
CA LYS A 191 -7.59 21.84 1.78
C LYS A 191 -6.12 21.86 2.18
N LEU A 192 -5.22 21.95 1.21
CA LEU A 192 -3.81 22.19 1.50
C LEU A 192 -3.64 23.54 2.18
N ALA A 193 -2.85 23.57 3.25
CA ALA A 193 -2.45 24.82 3.88
C ALA A 193 -1.66 25.67 2.89
N LYS A 194 -1.83 27.00 2.94
CA LYS A 194 -1.15 27.94 2.00
C LYS A 194 0.38 27.84 2.04
N ASP A 195 0.93 27.41 3.17
CA ASP A 195 2.38 27.25 3.37
C ASP A 195 2.88 25.83 3.04
N ALA A 196 1.99 24.93 2.63
CA ALA A 196 2.33 23.60 2.15
C ALA A 196 2.81 23.65 0.69
N HIS A 197 3.82 24.49 0.42
CA HIS A 197 4.54 24.44 -0.85
C HIS A 197 5.51 23.27 -0.87
N ASP A 198 5.77 22.76 -2.07
CA ASP A 198 6.64 21.65 -2.45
C ASP A 198 8.08 21.90 -1.96
N ARG A 199 8.30 21.82 -0.65
CA ARG A 199 9.60 21.55 -0.08
C ARG A 199 9.83 20.10 -0.42
N SER A 200 10.33 19.88 -1.64
CA SER A 200 10.83 18.62 -2.18
C SER A 200 11.07 17.65 -1.03
N ILE A 201 10.20 16.66 -0.92
CA ILE A 201 10.25 15.62 0.11
C ILE A 201 11.62 14.97 -0.07
N CYS A 202 12.61 15.48 0.66
CA CYS A 202 13.94 14.93 0.78
C CYS A 202 13.78 13.75 1.73
N ILE A 203 13.52 12.58 1.14
CA ILE A 203 13.81 11.30 1.78
C ILE A 203 15.30 11.02 1.55
#